data_AF-A0A7Y2AMS9-F1
#
_entry.id   AF-A0A7Y2AMS9-F1
#
_cell.length_a   1.000
_cell.length_b   1.000
_cell.length_c   1.000
_cell.angle_alpha   90.00
_cell.angle_beta   90.00
_cell.angle_gamma   90.00
#
_symmetry.space_group_name_H-M   'P 1'
#
loop_
_entity.id
_entity.type
_entity.pdbx_description
1 polymer ?
#
loop_
_entity_poly.entity_id
_entity_poly.type
_entity_poly.pdbx_seq_one_letter_code
_entity_poly.pdbx_strand_id
1 'polypeptide(L)'
;MNYIARSATLVILWLGASSWIHTSHCWGQLEYQPRTVLPFPIRAITDPPIVAADKVQLDDNDLVLGVQLDGKARAYPLNQLTGPMREIINDELAATPIAATW
;
A
#
# COMPACT_ATOMS: atom_id res chain seq x y z
N MET A 1 19.83 -4.59 -13.49
CA MET A 1 20.53 -4.73 -12.20
C MET A 1 20.49 -6.22 -11.85
N ASN A 2 21.53 -6.98 -12.15
CA ASN A 2 21.50 -8.45 -12.05
C ASN A 2 22.11 -8.88 -10.71
N TYR A 3 21.31 -9.50 -9.84
CA TYR A 3 21.82 -10.14 -8.63
C TYR A 3 22.21 -11.59 -8.95
N ILE A 4 23.51 -11.88 -8.93
CA ILE A 4 24.04 -13.26 -9.02
C ILE A 4 24.18 -13.78 -7.59
N ALA A 5 23.22 -14.60 -7.13
CA ALA A 5 23.36 -15.34 -5.88
C ALA A 5 24.29 -16.54 -6.12
N ARG A 6 25.49 -16.52 -5.53
CA ARG A 6 26.41 -17.66 -5.52
C ARG A 6 26.12 -18.53 -4.30
N SER A 7 25.44 -19.66 -4.50
CA SER A 7 25.25 -20.68 -3.47
C SER A 7 26.46 -21.61 -3.42
N ALA A 8 27.06 -21.78 -2.23
CA ALA A 8 28.09 -22.79 -1.98
C ALA A 8 27.42 -24.11 -1.55
N THR A 9 27.70 -25.20 -2.25
CA THR A 9 27.14 -26.54 -1.96
C THR A 9 28.20 -27.40 -1.28
N LEU A 10 27.93 -27.84 -0.05
CA LEU A 10 28.66 -28.89 0.65
C LEU A 10 28.10 -30.26 0.21
N VAL A 11 28.95 -31.15 -0.31
CA VAL A 11 28.56 -32.51 -0.73
C VAL A 11 28.99 -33.51 0.33
N ILE A 12 28.03 -34.18 0.97
CA ILE A 12 28.25 -35.42 1.74
C ILE A 12 27.53 -36.54 0.99
N LEU A 13 28.29 -37.52 0.51
CA LEU A 13 27.80 -38.70 -0.20
C LEU A 13 27.30 -39.75 0.79
N TRP A 14 26.01 -40.10 0.70
CA TRP A 14 25.47 -41.35 1.24
C TRP A 14 24.63 -42.05 0.17
N LEU A 15 25.02 -43.30 -0.13
CA LEU A 15 24.41 -44.19 -1.11
C LEU A 15 23.08 -44.73 -0.57
N GLY A 16 21.98 -44.07 -0.92
CA GLY A 16 20.63 -44.57 -0.73
C GLY A 16 19.76 -43.94 -1.80
N ALA A 17 19.11 -44.75 -2.62
CA ALA A 17 18.26 -44.33 -3.72
C ALA A 17 17.04 -43.54 -3.20
N SER A 18 17.25 -42.26 -2.94
CA SER A 18 16.23 -41.25 -2.86
C SER A 18 16.34 -40.48 -4.17
N SER A 19 15.43 -40.75 -5.10
CA SER A 19 15.21 -39.83 -6.20
C SER A 19 14.74 -38.53 -5.57
N TRP A 20 15.65 -37.57 -5.46
CA TRP A 20 15.31 -36.19 -5.13
C TRP A 20 14.43 -35.69 -6.27
N ILE A 21 13.12 -35.78 -6.09
CA ILE A 21 12.17 -35.05 -6.92
C ILE A 21 12.37 -33.58 -6.53
N HIS A 22 13.36 -32.94 -7.15
CA HIS A 22 13.43 -31.49 -7.17
C HIS A 22 12.43 -31.05 -8.25
N THR A 23 11.14 -31.05 -7.91
CA THR A 23 10.17 -30.28 -8.69
C THR A 23 10.49 -28.83 -8.41
N SER A 24 11.38 -28.25 -9.21
CA SER A 24 11.36 -26.83 -9.47
C SER A 24 9.95 -26.55 -10.00
N HIS A 25 9.05 -26.17 -9.11
CA HIS A 25 7.80 -25.55 -9.49
C HIS A 25 8.21 -24.19 -10.07
N CYS A 26 8.67 -24.21 -11.32
CA CYS A 26 8.89 -23.03 -12.13
C CYS A 26 7.49 -22.48 -12.35
N TRP A 27 7.04 -21.64 -11.42
CA TRP A 27 5.96 -20.70 -11.68
C TRP A 27 6.37 -20.02 -12.99
N GLY A 28 5.66 -20.31 -14.07
CA GLY A 28 5.93 -19.69 -15.36
C GLY A 28 6.01 -18.19 -15.10
N GLN A 29 7.14 -17.57 -15.46
CA GLN A 29 7.28 -16.14 -15.27
C GLN A 29 6.21 -15.48 -16.13
N LEU A 30 5.15 -15.02 -15.48
CA LEU A 30 4.18 -14.16 -16.14
C LEU A 30 4.98 -12.97 -16.65
N GLU A 31 5.05 -12.83 -17.97
CA GLU A 31 5.69 -11.68 -18.57
C GLU A 31 4.93 -10.44 -18.13
N TYR A 32 5.65 -9.47 -17.55
CA TYR A 32 5.05 -8.23 -17.09
C TYR A 32 4.55 -7.42 -18.31
N GLN A 33 3.24 -7.46 -18.55
CA GLN A 33 2.57 -6.72 -19.61
C GLN A 33 1.65 -5.64 -19.01
N PRO A 34 2.22 -4.48 -18.59
CA PRO A 34 1.42 -3.41 -18.03
C PRO A 34 0.49 -2.85 -19.09
N ARG A 35 -0.79 -2.66 -18.72
CA ARG A 35 -1.75 -1.91 -19.52
C ARG A 35 -2.16 -0.65 -18.77
N THR A 36 -2.23 0.45 -19.48
CA THR A 36 -2.74 1.71 -18.93
C THR A 36 -4.26 1.60 -18.82
N VAL A 37 -4.76 1.63 -17.58
CA VAL A 37 -6.22 1.52 -17.30
C VAL A 37 -6.90 2.88 -17.45
N LEU A 38 -6.21 3.96 -17.09
CA LEU A 38 -6.74 5.32 -17.17
C LEU A 38 -5.97 6.12 -18.22
N PRO A 39 -6.67 6.83 -19.13
CA PRO A 39 -6.00 7.59 -20.19
C PRO A 39 -5.28 8.86 -19.68
N PHE A 40 -5.42 9.19 -18.39
CA PHE A 40 -4.80 10.35 -17.76
C PHE A 40 -4.32 10.03 -16.34
N PRO A 41 -3.31 10.77 -15.83
CA PRO A 41 -2.86 10.63 -14.45
C PRO A 41 -3.85 11.29 -13.47
N ILE A 42 -4.09 10.65 -12.34
CA ILE A 42 -4.79 11.25 -11.21
C ILE A 42 -3.74 11.91 -10.31
N ARG A 43 -3.81 13.23 -10.13
CA ARG A 43 -2.90 13.92 -9.20
C ARG A 43 -3.15 13.46 -7.77
N ALA A 44 -2.08 13.25 -7.00
CA ALA A 44 -2.18 13.00 -5.57
C ALA A 44 -2.77 14.21 -4.83
N ILE A 45 -3.46 13.95 -3.71
CA ILE A 45 -3.73 14.98 -2.70
C ILE A 45 -2.52 15.02 -1.79
N THR A 46 -1.90 16.19 -1.66
CA THR A 46 -0.72 16.44 -0.82
C THR A 46 -0.86 17.65 0.08
N ASP A 47 -1.90 18.45 -0.14
CA ASP A 47 -2.27 19.62 0.66
C ASP A 47 -3.80 19.63 0.82
N PRO A 48 -4.34 18.71 1.65
CA PRO A 48 -5.78 18.63 1.87
C PRO A 48 -6.28 19.86 2.65
N PRO A 49 -7.42 20.46 2.26
CA PRO A 49 -8.01 21.52 3.04
C PRO A 49 -8.46 20.99 4.41
N ILE A 50 -7.91 21.55 5.47
CA ILE A 50 -8.26 21.18 6.84
C ILE A 50 -9.28 22.18 7.39
N VAL A 51 -10.45 21.67 7.77
CA VAL A 51 -11.53 22.45 8.37
C VAL A 51 -11.64 22.16 9.87
N ALA A 52 -12.05 23.16 10.65
CA ALA A 52 -12.37 22.97 12.06
C ALA A 52 -13.63 22.11 12.22
N ALA A 53 -13.70 21.32 13.29
CA ALA A 53 -14.78 20.37 13.52
C ALA A 53 -16.16 21.02 13.68
N ASP A 54 -16.23 22.26 14.12
CA ASP A 54 -17.47 23.04 14.24
C ASP A 54 -17.95 23.64 12.90
N LYS A 55 -17.14 23.54 11.84
CA LYS A 55 -17.45 24.08 10.50
C LYS A 55 -17.72 22.99 9.46
N VAL A 56 -17.51 21.73 9.80
CA VAL A 56 -17.79 20.60 8.91
C VAL A 56 -19.27 20.23 8.99
N GLN A 57 -19.86 19.89 7.84
CA GLN A 57 -21.18 19.26 7.78
C GLN A 57 -20.97 17.75 7.65
N LEU A 58 -21.31 17.02 8.69
CA LEU A 58 -21.33 15.55 8.72
C LEU A 58 -22.70 15.13 9.25
N ASP A 59 -23.22 14.03 8.72
CA ASP A 59 -24.40 13.39 9.29
C ASP A 59 -24.01 12.63 10.56
N ASP A 60 -24.94 12.46 11.50
CA ASP A 60 -24.68 11.75 12.77
C ASP A 60 -24.19 10.30 12.58
N ASN A 61 -24.47 9.72 11.40
CA ASN A 61 -24.06 8.36 11.04
C ASN A 61 -22.85 8.31 10.08
N ASP A 62 -22.24 9.46 9.75
CA ASP A 62 -21.04 9.48 8.92
C ASP A 62 -19.88 8.78 9.65
N LEU A 63 -19.24 7.85 8.95
CA LEU A 63 -18.04 7.19 9.45
C LEU A 63 -16.83 8.11 9.23
N VAL A 64 -15.97 8.19 10.25
CA VAL A 64 -14.72 8.95 10.18
C VAL A 64 -13.55 8.07 10.59
N LEU A 65 -12.44 8.19 9.86
CA LEU A 65 -11.14 7.68 10.30
C LEU A 65 -10.48 8.75 11.18
N GLY A 66 -10.43 8.49 12.49
CA GLY A 66 -9.77 9.36 13.46
C GLY A 66 -8.29 9.00 13.62
N VAL A 67 -7.41 10.00 13.58
CA VAL A 67 -5.97 9.84 13.83
C VAL A 67 -5.55 10.84 14.91
N GLN A 68 -4.83 10.36 15.91
CA GLN A 68 -4.20 11.20 16.94
C GLN A 68 -2.70 10.91 17.00
N LEU A 69 -1.90 11.97 16.94
CA LEU A 69 -0.44 11.90 17.01
C LEU A 69 0.10 13.14 17.74
N ASP A 70 0.97 12.95 18.73
CA ASP A 70 1.61 14.01 19.52
C ASP A 70 0.65 15.10 20.01
N GLY A 71 -0.51 14.68 20.53
CA GLY A 71 -1.55 15.58 21.05
C GLY A 71 -2.35 16.33 19.98
N LYS A 72 -2.03 16.16 18.69
CA LYS A 72 -2.83 16.67 17.56
C LYS A 72 -3.77 15.58 17.06
N ALA A 73 -4.97 15.96 16.66
CA ALA A 73 -5.97 15.05 16.13
C ALA A 73 -6.48 15.52 14.76
N ARG A 74 -6.87 14.55 13.93
CA ARG A 74 -7.51 14.78 12.64
C ARG A 74 -8.55 13.69 12.38
N ALA A 75 -9.61 14.05 11.66
CA ALA A 75 -10.66 13.14 11.24
C ALA A 75 -10.81 13.21 9.72
N TYR A 76 -10.90 12.04 9.08
CA TYR A 76 -11.09 11.90 7.64
C TYR A 76 -12.44 11.22 7.40
N PRO A 77 -13.47 11.94 6.93
CA PRO A 77 -14.75 11.34 6.61
C PRO A 77 -14.62 10.28 5.53
N LEU A 78 -15.23 9.12 5.76
CA LEU A 78 -15.06 7.99 4.88
C LEU A 78 -15.66 8.25 3.49
N ASN A 79 -16.78 8.95 3.42
CA ASN A 79 -17.42 9.38 2.18
C ASN A 79 -16.51 10.25 1.28
N GLN A 80 -15.48 10.90 1.84
CA GLN A 80 -14.46 11.62 1.07
C GLN A 80 -13.37 10.69 0.51
N LEU A 81 -13.20 9.50 1.11
CA LEU A 81 -12.25 8.47 0.67
C LEU A 81 -12.92 7.46 -0.29
N THR A 82 -14.24 7.28 -0.23
CA THR A 82 -15.02 6.37 -1.08
C THR A 82 -15.72 7.07 -2.26
N GLY A 83 -14.96 7.75 -3.13
CA GLY A 83 -15.42 8.23 -4.45
C GLY A 83 -16.41 9.42 -4.42
N PRO A 84 -16.44 10.29 -5.46
CA PRO A 84 -15.70 10.25 -6.73
C PRO A 84 -14.26 10.79 -6.66
N MET A 85 -13.74 11.23 -5.51
CA MET A 85 -12.41 11.83 -5.43
C MET A 85 -11.50 11.17 -4.39
N ARG A 86 -10.73 10.18 -4.90
CA ARG A 86 -9.44 9.67 -4.39
C ARG A 86 -9.48 8.87 -3.09
N GLU A 87 -8.98 7.64 -3.19
CA GLU A 87 -8.85 6.63 -2.13
C GLU A 87 -7.76 6.95 -1.10
N ILE A 88 -6.81 7.82 -1.44
CA ILE A 88 -5.63 8.15 -0.61
C ILE A 88 -5.48 9.66 -0.45
N ILE A 89 -5.32 10.11 0.80
CA ILE A 89 -4.96 11.47 1.18
C ILE A 89 -3.58 11.46 1.81
N ASN A 90 -2.60 12.11 1.19
CA ASN A 90 -1.31 12.37 1.83
C ASN A 90 -1.42 13.68 2.62
N ASP A 91 -1.10 13.61 3.91
CA ASP A 91 -1.23 14.70 4.86
C ASP A 91 0.01 14.76 5.78
N GLU A 92 0.19 15.87 6.48
CA GLU A 92 1.16 16.03 7.54
C GLU A 92 0.43 16.35 8.85
N LEU A 93 0.55 15.44 9.83
CA LEU A 93 0.01 15.61 11.16
C LEU A 93 1.16 15.64 12.17
N ALA A 94 1.23 16.69 12.98
CA ALA A 94 2.32 16.87 13.95
C ALA A 94 3.73 16.76 13.34
N ALA A 95 3.94 17.35 12.15
CA ALA A 95 5.20 17.27 11.39
C ALA A 95 5.60 15.83 10.97
N THR A 96 4.66 14.88 11.05
CA THR A 96 4.84 13.50 10.60
C THR A 96 4.00 13.27 9.33
N PRO A 97 4.63 12.84 8.22
CA PRO A 97 3.90 12.45 7.02
C PRO A 97 3.03 11.22 7.29
N ILE A 98 1.75 11.31 6.92
CA ILE A 98 0.78 10.21 7.01
C ILE A 98 0.01 10.06 5.69
N ALA A 99 -0.52 8.86 5.46
CA ALA A 99 -1.43 8.58 4.36
C ALA A 99 -2.71 7.96 4.92
N ALA A 100 -3.83 8.68 4.82
CA ALA A 100 -5.15 8.16 5.14
C ALA A 100 -5.70 7.41 3.91
N THR A 101 -6.16 6.18 4.10
CA THR A 101 -6.65 5.28 3.06
C THR A 101 -7.79 4.43 3.60
N TRP A 102 -8.67 3.93 2.72
CA TRP A 102 -9.79 3.04 3.07
C TRP A 102 -9.96 1.93 2.04
#